data_AF-A0A8B6EIU2-F1
#
_entry.id   AF-A0A8B6EIU2-F1
#
_cell.length_a   1.000
_cell.length_b   1.000
_cell.length_c   1.000
_cell.angle_alpha   90.00
_cell.angle_beta   90.00
_cell.angle_gamma   90.00
#
_symmetry.space_group_name_H-M   'P 1'
#
loop_
_entity.id
_entity.type
_entity.pdbx_description
1 polymer ?
#
loop_
_entity_poly.entity_id
_entity_poly.type
_entity_poly.pdbx_seq_one_letter_code
_entity_poly.pdbx_strand_id
1 'polypeptide(L)'
;MAEFTPDNIFNADKTGVFYKLLPEKTLEFKGIDCSGGKRSKETLTVMVCTNMSGSEKVEILVIGKSVHPMCFKNVKTLPTQY
;
A
#
# COMPACT_ATOMS: atom_id res chain seq x y z
N MET A 1 7.31 30.81 -19.47
CA MET A 1 7.20 29.45 -18.90
C MET A 1 6.16 28.72 -19.74
N ALA A 2 6.43 27.52 -20.22
CA ALA A 2 5.43 26.76 -20.98
C ALA A 2 4.27 26.42 -20.04
N GLU A 3 3.04 26.72 -20.45
CA GLU A 3 1.85 26.28 -19.72
C GLU A 3 1.66 24.78 -19.98
N PHE A 4 1.75 23.98 -18.93
CA PHE A 4 1.42 22.56 -19.00
C PHE A 4 -0.09 22.40 -19.00
N THR A 5 -0.62 21.61 -19.93
CA THR A 5 -2.03 21.23 -19.88
C THR A 5 -2.27 20.28 -18.69
N PRO A 6 -3.50 20.22 -18.13
CA PRO A 6 -3.82 19.30 -17.03
C PRO A 6 -3.51 17.83 -17.34
N ASP A 7 -3.56 17.43 -18.61
CA ASP A 7 -3.21 16.07 -19.03
C ASP A 7 -1.72 15.72 -18.86
N ASN A 8 -0.85 16.73 -18.81
CA ASN A 8 0.60 16.58 -18.69
C ASN A 8 1.13 16.76 -17.25
N ILE A 9 0.25 16.93 -16.28
CA ILE A 9 0.61 17.09 -14.86
C ILE A 9 0.23 15.80 -14.14
N PHE A 10 1.23 15.05 -13.66
CA PHE A 10 1.01 13.79 -12.97
C PHE A 10 1.30 13.91 -11.48
N ASN A 11 0.47 13.25 -10.67
CA ASN A 11 0.77 12.99 -9.27
C ASN A 11 1.00 11.50 -9.08
N ALA A 12 1.98 11.15 -8.26
CA ALA A 12 2.28 9.77 -7.89
C ALA A 12 2.43 9.67 -6.38
N ASP A 13 1.78 8.67 -5.79
CA ASP A 13 1.82 8.45 -4.35
C ASP A 13 1.91 6.97 -3.99
N LYS A 14 2.42 6.70 -2.79
CA LYS A 14 2.65 5.37 -2.24
C LYS A 14 1.59 5.06 -1.17
N THR A 15 0.83 4.00 -1.37
CA THR A 15 -0.20 3.56 -0.42
C THR A 15 -0.03 2.10 -0.01
N GLY A 16 -0.51 1.76 1.19
CA GLY A 16 -0.53 0.41 1.73
C GLY A 16 -1.92 -0.20 1.63
N VAL A 17 -2.02 -1.38 1.01
CA VAL A 17 -3.27 -2.13 0.85
C VAL A 17 -3.25 -3.34 1.77
N PHE A 18 -4.22 -3.45 2.67
CA PHE A 18 -4.37 -4.62 3.53
C PHE A 18 -5.18 -5.72 2.83
N TYR A 19 -4.52 -6.55 2.05
CA TYR A 19 -5.19 -7.55 1.22
C TYR A 19 -5.71 -8.79 1.98
N LYS A 20 -5.20 -9.04 3.20
CA LYS A 20 -5.66 -10.13 4.09
C LYS A 20 -6.47 -9.65 5.29
N LEU A 21 -6.84 -8.37 5.34
CA LEU A 21 -7.59 -7.84 6.47
C LEU A 21 -9.02 -8.36 6.43
N LEU A 22 -9.45 -8.96 7.53
CA LEU A 22 -10.83 -9.38 7.70
C LEU A 22 -11.75 -8.15 7.77
N PRO A 23 -12.96 -8.22 7.20
CA PRO A 23 -13.94 -7.16 7.35
C PRO A 23 -14.25 -6.94 8.83
N GLU A 24 -14.49 -5.69 9.20
CA GLU A 24 -14.79 -5.32 10.58
C GLU A 24 -16.13 -5.88 11.07
N LYS A 25 -17.03 -6.19 10.14
CA LYS A 25 -18.29 -6.88 10.38
C LYS A 25 -18.40 -8.03 9.40
N THR A 26 -18.35 -9.26 9.90
CA THR A 26 -18.71 -10.44 9.12
C THR A 26 -20.23 -10.55 9.01
N LEU A 27 -20.74 -11.33 8.05
CA LEU A 27 -22.16 -11.70 7.99
C LEU A 27 -22.51 -12.53 9.23
N GLU A 28 -22.80 -11.84 10.32
CA GLU A 28 -23.20 -12.42 11.59
C GLU A 28 -24.64 -12.89 11.52
N PHE A 29 -24.93 -14.01 12.19
CA PHE A 29 -26.29 -14.24 12.66
C PHE A 29 -26.67 -13.06 13.57
N LYS A 30 -27.80 -12.42 13.27
CA LYS A 30 -28.31 -11.23 13.97
C LYS A 30 -28.22 -11.43 15.50
N GLY A 31 -27.28 -10.73 16.16
CA GLY A 31 -27.12 -10.74 17.62
C GLY A 31 -25.87 -11.42 18.20
N ILE A 32 -24.88 -11.84 17.39
CA ILE A 32 -23.60 -12.36 17.89
C ILE A 32 -22.46 -11.44 17.47
N ASP A 33 -21.88 -10.69 18.41
CA ASP A 33 -20.65 -9.92 18.16
C ASP A 33 -19.48 -10.87 17.83
N CYS A 34 -18.95 -10.83 16.61
CA CYS A 34 -17.72 -11.54 16.25
C CYS A 34 -16.51 -10.84 16.85
N SER A 35 -16.24 -11.15 18.12
CA SER A 35 -15.03 -10.73 18.82
C SER A 35 -14.02 -11.88 18.87
N GLY A 36 -12.77 -11.64 18.44
CA GLY A 36 -11.67 -12.61 18.59
C GLY A 36 -10.82 -12.92 17.35
N GLY A 37 -11.10 -12.34 16.18
CA GLY A 37 -10.29 -12.56 14.98
C GLY A 37 -8.97 -11.77 14.98
N LYS A 38 -7.83 -12.45 14.76
CA LYS A 38 -6.54 -11.77 14.56
C LYS A 38 -6.55 -11.05 13.20
N ARG A 39 -6.69 -9.72 13.22
CA ARG A 39 -6.57 -8.89 12.01
C ARG A 39 -5.19 -9.07 11.39
N SER A 40 -5.12 -9.57 10.17
CA SER A 40 -3.86 -9.62 9.43
C SER A 40 -3.37 -8.20 9.19
N LYS A 41 -2.13 -7.91 9.59
CA LYS A 41 -1.46 -6.64 9.32
C LYS A 41 -0.57 -6.72 8.08
N GLU A 42 -0.74 -7.77 7.26
CA GLU A 42 -0.01 -7.89 6.01
C GLU A 42 -0.49 -6.81 5.03
N THR A 43 0.45 -5.93 4.67
CA THR A 43 0.24 -4.84 3.72
C THR A 43 1.01 -5.11 2.45
N LEU A 44 0.34 -4.96 1.32
CA LEU A 44 0.98 -4.82 0.02
C LEU A 44 1.19 -3.32 -0.21
N THR A 45 2.41 -2.92 -0.51
CA THR A 45 2.68 -1.52 -0.80
C THR A 45 2.62 -1.30 -2.30
N VAL A 46 1.84 -0.32 -2.74
CA VAL A 46 1.66 -0.01 -4.16
C VAL A 46 1.95 1.46 -4.42
N MET A 47 2.40 1.76 -5.63
CA MET A 47 2.52 3.11 -6.16
C MET A 47 1.41 3.33 -7.18
N VAL A 48 0.65 4.40 -6.99
CA VAL A 48 -0.42 4.82 -7.88
C VAL A 48 -0.03 6.15 -8.53
N CYS A 49 -0.36 6.32 -9.80
CA CYS A 49 -0.09 7.57 -10.50
C CYS A 49 -1.20 7.88 -11.50
N THR A 50 -1.60 9.16 -11.54
CA THR A 50 -2.66 9.66 -12.43
C THR A 50 -2.33 11.08 -12.86
N ASN A 51 -2.76 11.47 -14.05
CA ASN A 51 -2.72 12.86 -14.47
C ASN A 51 -3.80 13.70 -13.75
N MET A 52 -3.63 15.02 -13.77
CA MET A 52 -4.49 15.98 -13.05
C MET A 52 -5.93 15.98 -13.58
N SER A 53 -6.13 15.70 -14.88
CA SER A 53 -7.45 15.55 -15.47
C SER A 53 -8.13 14.20 -15.14
N GLY A 54 -7.36 13.22 -14.66
CA GLY A 54 -7.84 11.87 -14.33
C GLY A 54 -8.12 10.97 -15.54
N SER A 55 -7.78 11.43 -16.75
CA SER A 55 -7.97 10.68 -18.00
C SER A 55 -6.95 9.55 -18.15
N GLU A 56 -5.75 9.73 -17.61
CA GLU A 56 -4.67 8.76 -17.69
C GLU A 56 -4.30 8.27 -16.29
N LYS A 57 -4.40 6.94 -16.12
CA LYS A 57 -3.95 6.23 -14.93
C LYS A 57 -2.81 5.31 -15.33
N VAL A 58 -1.66 5.50 -14.71
CA VAL A 58 -0.51 4.62 -14.88
C VAL A 58 -0.83 3.28 -14.23
N GLU A 59 -0.31 2.20 -14.80
CA GLU A 59 -0.43 0.87 -14.23
C GLU A 59 0.11 0.84 -12.79
N ILE A 60 -0.63 0.18 -11.89
CA ILE A 60 -0.29 0.12 -10.47
C ILE A 60 0.99 -0.71 -10.29
N LEU A 61 1.99 -0.12 -9.64
CA LEU A 61 3.25 -0.79 -9.38
C LEU A 61 3.26 -1.37 -7.96
N VAL A 62 3.57 -2.66 -7.84
CA VAL A 62 3.76 -3.32 -6.55
C VAL A 62 5.19 -3.11 -6.07
N ILE A 63 5.34 -2.49 -4.89
CA ILE A 63 6.64 -2.29 -4.25
C ILE A 63 6.90 -3.43 -3.28
N GLY A 64 7.89 -4.26 -3.62
CA GLY A 64 8.38 -5.33 -2.77
C GLY A 64 9.24 -4.84 -1.60
N LYS A 65 9.68 -5.77 -0.76
CA LYS A 65 10.66 -5.49 0.29
C LYS A 65 12.03 -5.22 -0.34
N SER A 66 12.76 -4.26 0.22
CA SER A 66 14.14 -4.00 -0.19
C SER A 66 15.02 -5.17 0.22
N VAL A 67 15.84 -5.67 -0.71
CA VAL A 67 16.82 -6.74 -0.44
C VAL A 67 17.87 -6.28 0.58
N HIS A 68 18.23 -4.99 0.55
CA HIS A 68 19.20 -4.38 1.47
C HIS A 68 18.63 -3.06 2.01
N PRO A 69 17.82 -3.11 3.09
CA PRO A 69 17.21 -1.91 3.65
C PRO A 69 18.28 -0.93 4.11
N MET A 70 18.21 0.31 3.64
CA MET A 70 19.21 1.34 3.98
C MET A 70 19.26 1.65 5.49
N CYS A 71 18.16 1.44 6.22
CA CYS A 71 18.13 1.58 7.68
C CYS A 71 19.04 0.59 8.41
N PHE A 72 19.48 -0.49 7.75
CA PHE A 72 20.44 -1.46 8.27
C PHE A 72 21.85 -1.27 7.70
N LYS A 73 22.15 -0.13 7.07
CA LYS A 73 23.49 0.17 6.59
C LYS A 73 24.48 0.10 7.76
N ASN A 74 25.51 -0.73 7.62
CA ASN A 74 26.54 -1.03 8.63
C ASN A 74 26.10 -1.92 9.81
N VAL A 75 24.90 -2.50 9.79
CA VAL A 75 24.51 -3.51 10.78
C VAL A 75 25.11 -4.87 10.37
N LYS A 76 26.00 -5.42 11.20
CA LYS A 76 26.74 -6.67 10.89
C LYS A 76 25.91 -7.94 11.12
N THR A 77 24.98 -7.90 12.06
CA THR A 77 24.13 -9.03 12.45
C THR A 77 22.76 -8.52 12.83
N LEU A 78 21.73 -9.03 12.15
CA LEU A 78 20.33 -8.75 12.48
C LEU A 78 19.80 -9.86 13.40
N PRO A 79 18.97 -9.53 14.40
CA PRO A 79 18.41 -10.52 15.32
C PRO A 79 17.36 -11.44 14.66
N THR A 80 16.80 -11.02 13.51
CA THR A 80 15.80 -11.77 12.74
C THR A 80 15.95 -11.47 11.24
N GLN A 81 15.40 -12.33 10.38
CA GLN A 81 15.29 -12.05 8.94
C GLN A 81 14.20 -11.00 8.69
N TYR A 82 14.45 -10.06 7.77
CA TYR A 82 13.57 -8.92 7.48
C TYR A 82 13.03 -8.97 6.04
#